data_AF-A0A6L7YHG5-F1
#
_entry.id   AF-A0A6L7YHG5-F1
#
_cell.length_a   1.000
_cell.length_b   1.000
_cell.length_c   1.000
_cell.angle_alpha   90.00
_cell.angle_beta   90.00
_cell.angle_gamma   90.00
#
_symmetry.space_group_name_H-M   'P 1'
#
loop_
_entity.id
_entity.type
_entity.pdbx_description
1 polymer ?
#
loop_
_entity_poly.entity_id
_entity_poly.type
_entity_poly.pdbx_seq_one_letter_code
_entity_poly.pdbx_strand_id
1 'polypeptide(L)'
;MKASRLRRRKRLRAVVVAIARHQAEHGYAPSVRELMAAAGFSSTSHTTHWLRACEEAGLVVRAPRRARAITLTAKGRALAGERAAVEPFPAAGRRVA
;
A
#
# COMPACT_ATOMS: atom_id res chain seq x y z
N MET A 1 13.79 -8.46 -23.22
CA MET A 1 12.90 -8.67 -22.04
C MET A 1 13.01 -7.58 -20.94
N LYS A 2 13.20 -6.28 -21.26
CA LYS A 2 13.27 -5.18 -20.24
C LYS A 2 11.91 -4.51 -19.92
N ALA A 3 11.01 -4.47 -20.90
CA ALA A 3 9.76 -3.71 -20.79
C ALA A 3 8.77 -4.27 -19.74
N SER A 4 8.70 -5.60 -19.57
CA SER A 4 7.81 -6.24 -18.59
C SER A 4 8.18 -5.89 -17.15
N ARG A 5 9.49 -5.91 -16.82
CA ARG A 5 10.01 -5.56 -15.49
C ARG A 5 9.73 -4.09 -15.15
N LEU A 6 9.88 -3.19 -16.11
CA LEU A 6 9.59 -1.77 -15.92
C LEU A 6 8.10 -1.52 -15.66
N ARG A 7 7.22 -2.16 -16.44
CA ARG A 7 5.76 -2.09 -16.23
C ARG A 7 5.36 -2.59 -14.85
N ARG A 8 5.91 -3.74 -14.42
CA ARG A 8 5.67 -4.28 -13.06
C ARG A 8 6.07 -3.28 -11.98
N ARG A 9 7.29 -2.73 -12.05
CA ARG A 9 7.77 -1.75 -11.06
C ARG A 9 6.90 -0.50 -11.01
N LYS A 10 6.41 0.00 -12.15
CA LYS A 10 5.47 1.13 -12.20
C LYS A 10 4.17 0.82 -11.46
N ARG A 11 3.61 -0.37 -11.65
CA ARG A 11 2.36 -0.80 -10.99
C ARG A 11 2.53 -1.00 -9.48
N LEU A 12 3.62 -1.64 -9.05
CA LEU A 12 3.95 -1.77 -7.63
C LEU A 12 4.11 -0.40 -6.96
N ARG A 13 4.81 0.52 -7.64
CA ARG A 13 4.97 1.90 -7.15
C ARG A 13 3.63 2.62 -7.01
N ALA A 14 2.72 2.49 -7.99
CA ALA A 14 1.41 3.12 -7.93
C ALA A 14 0.62 2.68 -6.69
N VAL A 15 0.65 1.38 -6.35
CA VAL A 15 -0.01 0.84 -5.15
C VAL A 15 0.58 1.43 -3.87
N VAL A 16 1.90 1.39 -3.70
CA VAL A 16 2.52 1.90 -2.45
C VAL A 16 2.33 3.40 -2.29
N VAL A 17 2.40 4.18 -3.37
CA VAL A 17 2.14 5.63 -3.34
C VAL A 17 0.69 5.91 -2.96
N ALA A 18 -0.26 5.16 -3.52
CA ALA A 18 -1.68 5.31 -3.19
C ALA A 18 -1.96 4.98 -1.72
N ILE A 19 -1.35 3.93 -1.17
CA ILE A 19 -1.45 3.60 0.26
C ILE A 19 -0.87 4.72 1.12
N ALA A 20 0.34 5.19 0.77
CA ALA A 20 1.06 6.20 1.54
C ALA A 20 0.27 7.52 1.60
N ARG A 21 -0.20 8.00 0.44
CA ARG A 21 -1.03 9.21 0.34
C ARG A 21 -2.33 9.08 1.13
N HIS A 22 -3.04 7.96 0.98
CA HIS A 22 -4.30 7.75 1.68
C HIS A 22 -4.09 7.72 3.20
N GLN A 23 -3.02 7.08 3.68
CA GLN A 23 -2.65 7.09 5.09
C GLN A 23 -2.29 8.49 5.59
N ALA A 24 -1.57 9.27 4.80
CA ALA A 24 -1.21 10.65 5.13
C ALA A 24 -2.43 11.59 5.17
N GLU A 25 -3.38 11.41 4.27
CA GLU A 25 -4.59 12.25 4.15
C GLU A 25 -5.68 11.88 5.17
N HIS A 26 -5.89 10.58 5.41
CA HIS A 26 -7.05 10.09 6.18
C HIS A 26 -6.68 9.48 7.53
N GLY A 27 -5.40 9.19 7.78
CA GLY A 27 -4.94 8.57 9.02
C GLY A 27 -5.31 7.08 9.17
N TYR A 28 -5.73 6.40 8.09
CA TYR A 28 -5.99 4.96 8.09
C TYR A 28 -5.61 4.32 6.75
N ALA A 29 -5.53 2.99 6.70
CA ALA A 29 -5.19 2.27 5.48
C ALA A 29 -6.39 2.17 4.52
N PRO A 30 -6.17 2.32 3.19
CA PRO A 30 -7.26 2.27 2.22
C PRO A 30 -7.86 0.87 2.09
N SER A 31 -9.14 0.81 1.76
CA SER A 31 -9.80 -0.38 1.24
C SER A 31 -9.36 -0.70 -0.19
N VAL A 32 -9.70 -1.90 -0.69
CA VAL A 32 -9.42 -2.29 -2.07
C VAL A 32 -10.10 -1.35 -3.08
N ARG A 33 -11.28 -0.82 -2.77
CA ARG A 33 -12.01 0.12 -3.64
C ARG A 33 -11.35 1.49 -3.67
N GLU A 34 -10.97 2.02 -2.50
CA GLU A 34 -10.24 3.30 -2.41
C GLU A 34 -8.86 3.18 -3.07
N LEU A 35 -8.17 2.05 -2.86
CA LEU A 35 -6.88 1.78 -3.48
C LEU A 35 -6.99 1.69 -5.00
N MET A 36 -8.08 1.11 -5.52
CA MET A 36 -8.33 1.08 -6.96
C MET A 36 -8.44 2.49 -7.53
N ALA A 37 -9.26 3.35 -6.91
CA ALA A 37 -9.46 4.72 -7.34
C ALA A 37 -8.16 5.54 -7.24
N ALA A 38 -7.45 5.44 -6.11
CA ALA A 38 -6.22 6.19 -5.87
C ALA A 38 -5.04 5.73 -6.76
N ALA A 39 -4.97 4.44 -7.11
CA ALA A 39 -3.93 3.90 -7.99
C ALA A 39 -4.26 4.00 -9.49
N GLY A 40 -5.48 4.41 -9.85
CA GLY A 40 -5.94 4.52 -11.24
C GLY A 40 -6.10 3.16 -11.93
N PHE A 41 -6.58 2.15 -11.21
CA PHE A 41 -6.87 0.84 -11.78
C PHE A 41 -8.34 0.74 -12.18
N SER A 42 -8.63 -0.06 -13.20
CA SER A 42 -10.01 -0.26 -13.71
C SER A 42 -10.77 -1.38 -13.02
N SER A 43 -10.13 -2.15 -12.12
CA SER A 43 -10.75 -3.35 -11.51
C SER A 43 -10.20 -3.67 -10.12
N THR A 44 -11.09 -4.16 -9.25
CA THR A 44 -10.76 -4.67 -7.90
C THR A 44 -9.83 -5.87 -7.98
N SER A 45 -10.04 -6.77 -8.95
CA SER A 45 -9.20 -7.96 -9.13
C SER A 45 -7.78 -7.57 -9.52
N HIS A 46 -7.62 -6.60 -10.41
CA HIS A 46 -6.33 -6.07 -10.80
C HIS A 46 -5.61 -5.38 -9.63
N THR A 47 -6.37 -4.62 -8.83
CA THR A 47 -5.87 -3.97 -7.62
C THR A 47 -5.39 -5.00 -6.59
N THR A 48 -6.20 -6.04 -6.35
CA THR A 48 -5.89 -7.11 -5.40
C THR A 48 -4.67 -7.92 -5.86
N HIS A 49 -4.56 -8.19 -7.17
CA HIS A 49 -3.39 -8.83 -7.75
C HIS A 49 -2.11 -8.02 -7.46
N TRP A 50 -2.12 -6.71 -7.72
CA TRP A 50 -0.95 -5.87 -7.43
C TRP A 50 -0.68 -5.68 -5.95
N LEU A 51 -1.72 -5.66 -5.12
CA LEU A 51 -1.58 -5.61 -3.68
C LEU A 51 -0.87 -6.87 -3.14
N ARG A 52 -1.26 -8.06 -3.61
CA ARG A 52 -0.56 -9.32 -3.30
C ARG A 52 0.89 -9.30 -3.80
N ALA A 53 1.13 -8.82 -5.02
CA ALA A 53 2.48 -8.68 -5.54
C ALA A 53 3.35 -7.70 -4.73
N CYS A 54 2.75 -6.68 -4.11
CA CYS A 54 3.47 -5.78 -3.18
C CYS A 54 3.80 -6.50 -1.86
N GLU A 55 2.91 -7.34 -1.37
CA GLU A 55 3.09 -8.15 -0.16
C GLU A 55 4.22 -9.17 -0.35
N GLU A 56 4.19 -9.93 -1.43
CA GLU A 56 5.25 -10.87 -1.82
C GLU A 56 6.61 -10.18 -2.04
N ALA A 57 6.60 -8.93 -2.53
CA ALA A 57 7.80 -8.13 -2.71
C ALA A 57 8.34 -7.51 -1.39
N GLY A 58 7.65 -7.70 -0.27
CA GLY A 58 7.98 -7.12 1.03
C GLY A 58 7.80 -5.61 1.09
N LEU A 59 6.93 -5.04 0.25
CA LEU A 59 6.63 -3.60 0.22
C LEU A 59 5.50 -3.23 1.19
N VAL A 60 4.57 -4.15 1.42
CA VAL A 60 3.44 -3.99 2.34
C VAL A 60 3.29 -5.24 3.19
N VAL A 61 2.72 -5.07 4.37
CA VAL A 61 2.29 -6.17 5.25
C VAL A 61 0.79 -6.02 5.48
N ARG A 62 0.05 -7.13 5.39
CA ARG A 62 -1.39 -7.17 5.63
C ARG A 62 -1.69 -8.02 6.84
N ALA A 63 -2.57 -7.55 7.73
CA ALA A 63 -3.04 -8.38 8.84
C ALA A 63 -4.22 -9.27 8.38
N PRO A 64 -4.12 -10.60 8.49
CA PRO A 64 -5.11 -11.53 7.94
C PRO A 64 -6.50 -11.50 8.60
N ARG A 65 -6.69 -10.76 9.70
CA ARG A 65 -7.95 -10.72 10.46
C ARG A 65 -8.55 -9.32 10.62
N ARG A 66 -7.97 -8.29 9.98
CA ARG A 66 -8.53 -6.93 9.98
C ARG A 66 -8.56 -6.41 8.56
N ALA A 67 -9.75 -6.38 7.96
CA ALA A 67 -10.00 -5.50 6.83
C ALA A 67 -9.53 -4.09 7.25
N ARG A 68 -8.62 -3.46 6.49
CA ARG A 68 -7.97 -2.14 6.77
C ARG A 68 -6.70 -2.13 7.62
N ALA A 69 -6.01 -3.26 7.78
CA ALA A 69 -4.63 -3.25 8.30
C ALA A 69 -3.63 -3.51 7.16
N ILE A 70 -3.33 -2.47 6.38
CA ILE A 70 -2.22 -2.48 5.40
C ILE A 70 -1.15 -1.54 5.94
N THR A 71 0.04 -2.05 6.16
CA THR A 71 1.18 -1.25 6.65
C THR A 71 2.28 -1.24 5.60
N LEU A 72 2.80 -0.05 5.28
CA LEU A 72 3.98 0.07 4.42
C LEU A 72 5.23 -0.31 5.19
N THR A 73 6.05 -1.19 4.61
CA THR A 73 7.38 -1.50 5.15
C THR A 73 8.34 -0.35 4.84
N ALA A 74 9.53 -0.36 5.46
CA ALA A 74 10.60 0.60 5.12
C ALA A 74 10.90 0.62 3.61
N LYS A 75 10.88 -0.56 2.97
CA LYS A 75 11.06 -0.72 1.52
C LYS A 75 9.89 -0.14 0.72
N GLY A 76 8.66 -0.32 1.20
CA GLY A 76 7.46 0.28 0.62
C GLY A 76 7.48 1.80 0.65
N ARG A 77 7.84 2.38 1.80
CA ARG A 77 7.99 3.84 1.98
C ARG A 77 9.09 4.42 1.08
N ALA A 78 10.25 3.75 1.03
CA ALA A 78 11.33 4.14 0.13
C ALA A 78 10.90 4.11 -1.35
N LEU A 79 10.09 3.11 -1.76
CA LEU A 79 9.57 3.03 -3.13
C LEU A 79 8.49 4.09 -3.41
N ALA A 80 7.67 4.44 -2.42
CA ALA A 80 6.70 5.53 -2.50
C ALA A 80 7.39 6.88 -2.72
N GLY A 81 8.67 7.01 -2.36
CA GLY A 81 9.42 8.26 -2.44
C GLY A 81 9.25 9.13 -1.20
N GLU A 82 8.68 8.58 -0.12
CA GLU A 82 8.76 9.19 1.20
C GLU A 82 10.19 8.96 1.71
N ARG A 83 11.03 10.01 1.65
CA ARG A 83 12.21 10.07 2.52
C ARG A 83 11.67 10.08 3.95
N ALA A 84 11.74 8.92 4.61
CA ALA A 84 11.50 8.68 6.03
C ALA A 84 11.18 9.94 6.86
N ALA A 85 9.92 10.38 6.85
CA ALA A 85 9.43 11.46 7.70
C ALA A 85 7.93 11.30 7.99
N VAL A 86 7.46 10.05 8.07
CA VAL A 86 6.15 9.76 8.65
C VAL A 86 6.39 8.71 9.71
N GLU A 87 6.31 9.15 10.97
CA GLU A 87 6.29 8.29 12.16
C GLU A 87 5.45 7.03 11.87
N PRO A 88 5.94 5.82 12.22
CA PRO A 88 5.18 4.61 12.01
C PRO A 88 3.80 4.77 12.66
N PHE A 89 2.75 4.57 11.87
CA PHE A 89 1.38 4.55 12.37
C PHE A 89 1.34 3.60 13.58
N PRO A 90 0.97 4.08 14.79
CA PRO A 90 1.04 3.25 15.98
C PRO A 90 0.15 2.04 15.75
N ALA A 91 0.74 0.85 15.89
CA ALA A 91 0.03 -0.40 15.76
C ALA A 91 -1.22 -0.34 16.64
N ALA A 92 -2.40 -0.34 16.01
CA ALA A 92 -3.70 -0.14 16.64
C ALA A 92 -3.81 -0.89 17.97
N GLY A 93 -3.59 -0.15 19.05
CA GLY A 93 -3.44 -0.64 20.41
C GLY A 93 -3.84 0.47 21.38
N ARG A 94 -5.09 0.92 21.29
CA ARG A 94 -5.76 1.51 22.45
C ARG A 94 -7.20 1.02 22.47
N ARG A 95 -7.46 0.05 23.36
CA ARG A 95 -8.81 -0.18 23.87
C ARG A 95 -9.21 1.11 24.57
N VAL A 96 -10.27 1.74 24.10
CA VAL A 96 -10.94 2.78 24.87
C VAL A 96 -11.75 2.02 25.91
N ALA A 97 -11.45 2.30 27.18
CA ALA A 97 -12.23 1.85 28.33
C ALA A 97 -13.53 2.64 28.41
#